data_AF-A0A1M6WN89-F1
#
_entry.id   AF-A0A1M6WN89-F1
#
_cell.length_a   1.000
_cell.length_b   1.000
_cell.length_c   1.000
_cell.angle_alpha   90.00
_cell.angle_beta   90.00
_cell.angle_gamma   90.00
#
_symmetry.space_group_name_H-M   'P 1'
#
loop_
_entity.id
_entity.type
_entity.pdbx_description
1 polymer ?
#
loop_
_entity_poly.entity_id
_entity_poly.type
_entity_poly.pdbx_seq_one_letter_code
_entity_poly.pdbx_strand_id
1 'polypeptide(L)'
;MSTSLLQIIKKNPISTGVLIGIIAWAVYAVYSDVHDMQVATTFYDYSKARCSLVESAGKSITWIVYWTACFLTYVQKQYTRWTLWVYYLAVVAFIVYYIVAGITLDYVYAHIEPEYMDKLPALSRNLYGAPVYFMVFSFFFIPKFIKDTIKLKKEQDLTV
;
A
#
# COMPACT_ATOMS: atom_id res chain seq x y z
N MET A 1 -19.18 -0.41 23.28
CA MET A 1 -20.15 -0.65 22.20
C MET A 1 -19.42 -1.27 21.02
N SER A 2 -19.64 -2.56 20.73
CA SER A 2 -19.11 -3.18 19.50
C SER A 2 -20.04 -2.80 18.34
N THR A 3 -19.70 -1.73 17.62
CA THR A 3 -20.37 -1.43 16.34
C THR A 3 -20.00 -2.52 15.34
N SER A 4 -20.97 -3.36 14.99
CA SER A 4 -20.77 -4.39 13.98
C SER A 4 -20.44 -3.75 12.62
N LEU A 5 -19.65 -4.44 11.80
CA LEU A 5 -19.30 -4.02 10.43
C LEU A 5 -20.56 -3.60 9.62
N LEU A 6 -21.67 -4.30 9.85
CA LEU A 6 -22.99 -4.01 9.27
C LEU A 6 -23.55 -2.63 9.65
N GLN A 7 -23.36 -2.17 10.89
CA GLN A 7 -23.78 -0.83 11.30
C GLN A 7 -22.93 0.27 10.67
N ILE A 8 -21.63 0.01 10.49
CA ILE A 8 -20.71 0.93 9.83
C ILE A 8 -21.05 1.07 8.35
N ILE A 9 -21.32 -0.05 7.67
CA ILE A 9 -21.76 -0.08 6.26
C ILE A 9 -23.06 0.72 6.07
N LYS A 10 -24.05 0.54 6.97
CA LYS A 10 -25.31 1.29 6.89
C LYS A 10 -25.13 2.80 7.08
N LYS A 11 -24.19 3.22 7.91
CA LYS A 11 -23.94 4.64 8.21
C LYS A 11 -23.12 5.34 7.12
N ASN A 12 -22.17 4.65 6.51
CA ASN A 12 -21.27 5.21 5.48
C ASN A 12 -21.08 4.23 4.31
N PRO A 13 -22.12 3.99 3.49
CA PRO A 13 -22.10 2.93 2.47
C PRO A 13 -21.09 3.19 1.36
N ILE A 14 -20.96 4.45 0.90
CA ILE A 14 -20.05 4.82 -0.20
C ILE A 14 -18.59 4.63 0.23
N SER A 15 -18.17 5.24 1.36
CA SER A 15 -16.79 5.14 1.83
C SER A 15 -16.40 3.71 2.18
N THR A 16 -17.32 2.92 2.73
CA THR A 16 -17.07 1.50 3.04
C THR A 16 -16.99 0.66 1.76
N GLY A 17 -17.85 0.93 0.78
CA GLY A 17 -17.80 0.27 -0.53
C GLY A 17 -16.50 0.57 -1.29
N VAL A 18 -16.02 1.81 -1.25
CA VAL A 18 -14.72 2.21 -1.81
C VAL A 18 -13.59 1.43 -1.13
N LEU A 19 -13.56 1.40 0.21
CA LEU A 19 -12.55 0.66 0.98
C LEU A 19 -12.51 -0.83 0.61
N ILE A 20 -13.68 -1.48 0.53
CA ILE A 20 -13.81 -2.88 0.12
C ILE A 20 -13.32 -3.08 -1.32
N GLY A 21 -13.69 -2.18 -2.24
CA GLY A 21 -13.26 -2.23 -3.63
C GLY A 21 -11.74 -2.15 -3.79
N ILE A 22 -11.07 -1.32 -2.99
CA ILE A 22 -9.60 -1.21 -3.00
C ILE A 22 -8.94 -2.48 -2.45
N ILE A 23 -9.51 -3.07 -1.40
CA ILE A 23 -9.02 -4.35 -0.87
C ILE A 23 -9.19 -5.45 -1.92
N ALA A 24 -10.35 -5.51 -2.58
CA ALA A 24 -10.60 -6.48 -3.65
C ALA A 24 -9.64 -6.28 -4.83
N TRP A 25 -9.38 -5.03 -5.24
CA TRP A 25 -8.40 -4.71 -6.28
C TRP A 25 -6.98 -5.15 -5.88
N ALA A 26 -6.56 -4.89 -4.64
CA ALA A 26 -5.25 -5.30 -4.14
C ALA A 26 -5.09 -6.84 -4.14
N VAL A 27 -6.12 -7.56 -3.70
CA VAL A 27 -6.14 -9.03 -3.71
C VAL A 27 -6.07 -9.57 -5.14
N TYR A 28 -6.84 -8.98 -6.06
CA TYR A 28 -6.82 -9.36 -7.46
C TYR A 28 -5.46 -9.12 -8.12
N ALA A 29 -4.82 -7.98 -7.85
CA ALA A 29 -3.49 -7.65 -8.39
C ALA A 29 -2.45 -8.69 -7.93
N VAL A 30 -2.42 -9.01 -6.64
CA VAL A 30 -1.51 -10.04 -6.09
C VAL A 30 -1.81 -11.41 -6.70
N TYR A 31 -3.08 -11.79 -6.85
CA TYR A 31 -3.46 -13.05 -7.47
C TYR A 31 -3.00 -13.14 -8.94
N SER A 32 -3.20 -12.07 -9.71
CA SER A 32 -2.76 -11.99 -11.10
C SER A 32 -1.25 -12.16 -11.22
N ASP A 33 -0.47 -11.45 -10.40
CA ASP A 33 0.99 -11.53 -10.43
C ASP A 33 1.49 -12.93 -10.03
N VAL A 34 0.85 -13.58 -9.03
CA VAL A 34 1.16 -14.96 -8.65
C VAL A 34 0.81 -15.94 -9.78
N HIS A 35 -0.31 -15.74 -10.47
CA HIS A 35 -0.69 -16.56 -11.61
C HIS A 35 0.32 -16.44 -12.75
N ASP A 36 0.76 -15.21 -13.06
CA ASP A 36 1.78 -14.96 -14.08
C ASP A 36 3.11 -15.65 -13.75
N MET A 37 3.48 -15.72 -12.46
CA MET A 37 4.65 -16.50 -12.01
C MET A 37 4.47 -18.01 -12.22
N GLN A 38 3.26 -18.55 -12.07
CA GLN A 38 2.97 -19.99 -12.22
C GLN A 38 2.95 -20.44 -13.69
N VAL A 39 2.56 -19.55 -14.59
CA VAL A 39 2.45 -19.84 -16.03
C VAL A 39 3.70 -19.40 -16.81
N ALA A 40 4.68 -18.79 -16.13
CA ALA A 40 5.92 -18.33 -16.74
C ALA A 40 6.69 -19.49 -17.41
N THR A 41 6.98 -19.32 -18.69
CA THR A 41 7.73 -20.30 -19.50
C THR A 41 9.22 -19.99 -19.57
N THR A 42 9.61 -18.74 -19.30
CA THR A 42 11.02 -18.30 -19.27
C THR A 42 11.39 -17.76 -17.89
N PHE A 43 12.68 -17.82 -17.55
CA PHE A 43 13.17 -17.25 -16.29
C PHE A 43 12.99 -15.72 -16.25
N TYR A 44 13.05 -15.06 -17.41
CA TYR A 44 12.78 -13.64 -17.55
C TYR A 44 11.32 -13.31 -17.20
N ASP A 45 10.34 -14.05 -17.72
CA ASP A 45 8.93 -13.81 -17.42
C ASP A 45 8.61 -14.06 -15.95
N TYR A 46 9.21 -15.10 -15.36
CA TYR A 46 9.14 -15.34 -13.92
C TYR A 46 9.72 -14.17 -13.11
N SER A 47 10.90 -13.68 -13.50
CA SER A 47 11.59 -12.55 -12.85
C SER A 47 10.77 -11.27 -12.96
N LYS A 48 10.16 -11.03 -14.12
CA LYS A 48 9.26 -9.90 -14.36
C LYS A 48 8.02 -9.98 -13.48
N ALA A 49 7.34 -11.12 -13.46
CA ALA A 49 6.16 -11.32 -12.62
C ALA A 49 6.49 -11.18 -11.13
N ARG A 50 7.67 -11.66 -10.69
CA ARG A 50 8.16 -11.47 -9.31
C ARG A 50 8.42 -10.00 -8.98
N CYS A 51 9.02 -9.23 -9.89
CA CYS A 51 9.21 -7.78 -9.71
C CYS A 51 7.87 -7.05 -9.61
N SER A 52 6.92 -7.38 -10.49
CA SER A 52 5.55 -6.85 -10.48
C SER A 52 4.82 -7.19 -9.18
N LEU A 53 4.92 -8.44 -8.71
CA LEU A 53 4.30 -8.87 -7.45
C LEU A 53 4.78 -8.02 -6.27
N VAL A 54 6.10 -7.82 -6.16
CA VAL A 54 6.68 -7.01 -5.09
C VAL A 54 6.17 -5.57 -5.21
N GLU A 55 6.22 -4.96 -6.40
CA GLU A 55 5.71 -3.61 -6.64
C GLU A 55 4.21 -3.49 -6.29
N SER A 56 3.37 -4.40 -6.76
CA SER A 56 1.93 -4.47 -6.50
C SER A 56 1.63 -4.57 -5.01
N ALA A 57 2.38 -5.39 -4.28
CA ALA A 57 2.26 -5.50 -2.83
C ALA A 57 2.60 -4.16 -2.14
N GLY A 58 3.69 -3.50 -2.53
CA GLY A 58 4.06 -2.18 -2.00
C GLY A 58 3.01 -1.10 -2.27
N LYS A 59 2.50 -1.03 -3.51
CA LYS A 59 1.40 -0.11 -3.88
C LYS A 59 0.14 -0.39 -3.08
N SER A 60 -0.23 -1.66 -2.94
CA SER A 60 -1.41 -2.09 -2.19
C SER A 60 -1.34 -1.67 -0.73
N ILE A 61 -0.20 -1.88 -0.07
CA ILE A 61 0.04 -1.41 1.30
C ILE A 61 -0.13 0.11 1.39
N THR A 62 0.44 0.87 0.44
CA THR A 62 0.31 2.33 0.39
C THR A 62 -1.15 2.76 0.34
N TRP A 63 -1.93 2.17 -0.57
CA TRP A 63 -3.33 2.50 -0.76
C TRP A 63 -4.18 2.10 0.44
N ILE A 64 -3.97 0.91 0.99
CA ILE A 64 -4.71 0.45 2.18
C ILE A 64 -4.48 1.41 3.34
N VAL A 65 -3.22 1.78 3.63
CA VAL A 65 -2.89 2.77 4.67
C VAL A 65 -3.57 4.11 4.42
N TYR A 66 -3.46 4.65 3.19
CA TYR A 66 -4.09 5.93 2.82
C TYR A 66 -5.59 5.91 3.08
N TRP A 67 -6.28 4.88 2.60
CA TRP A 67 -7.73 4.79 2.71
C TRP A 67 -8.21 4.49 4.12
N THR A 68 -7.47 3.69 4.89
CA THR A 68 -7.74 3.51 6.33
C THR A 68 -7.57 4.84 7.08
N ALA A 69 -6.52 5.61 6.79
CA ALA A 69 -6.32 6.93 7.41
C ALA A 69 -7.43 7.92 7.05
N CYS A 70 -7.85 7.97 5.77
CA CYS A 70 -9.01 8.74 5.31
C CYS A 70 -10.29 8.35 6.07
N PHE A 71 -10.55 7.04 6.17
CA PHE A 71 -11.75 6.52 6.82
C PHE A 71 -11.79 6.89 8.30
N LEU A 72 -10.69 6.72 9.03
CA LEU A 72 -10.62 7.06 10.44
C LEU A 72 -10.76 8.57 10.68
N THR A 73 -10.07 9.39 9.88
CA THR A 73 -10.01 10.85 10.05
C THR A 73 -11.30 11.53 9.63
N TYR A 74 -11.82 11.22 8.43
CA TYR A 74 -12.94 11.98 7.84
C TYR A 74 -14.31 11.34 8.08
N VAL A 75 -14.39 10.00 8.14
CA VAL A 75 -15.68 9.30 8.25
C VAL A 75 -16.04 9.03 9.70
N GLN A 76 -15.13 8.42 10.46
CA GLN A 76 -15.35 8.13 11.88
C GLN A 76 -15.10 9.34 12.78
N LYS A 77 -14.44 10.40 12.28
CA LYS A 77 -14.00 11.58 13.05
C LYS A 77 -13.31 11.17 14.36
N GLN A 78 -12.57 10.06 14.33
CA GLN A 78 -11.93 9.51 15.52
C GLN A 78 -10.52 10.07 15.63
N TYR A 79 -10.30 10.95 16.60
CA TYR A 79 -8.96 11.16 17.12
C TYR A 79 -8.63 10.01 18.06
N THR A 80 -7.74 9.12 17.62
CA THR A 80 -7.18 8.11 18.50
C THR A 80 -5.69 7.99 18.24
N ARG A 81 -4.93 7.57 19.27
CA ARG A 81 -3.52 7.18 19.11
C ARG A 81 -3.35 6.19 17.94
N TRP A 82 -4.38 5.41 17.62
CA TRP A 82 -4.40 4.45 16.50
C TRP A 82 -4.14 5.07 15.13
N THR A 83 -4.60 6.28 14.85
CA THR A 83 -4.32 6.95 13.57
C THR A 83 -2.83 7.22 13.40
N LEU A 84 -2.13 7.61 14.47
CA LEU A 84 -0.66 7.76 14.48
C LEU A 84 0.04 6.40 14.34
N TRP A 85 -0.45 5.36 15.01
CA TRP A 85 0.09 4.00 14.85
C TRP A 85 -0.02 3.46 13.42
N VAL A 86 -1.10 3.78 12.69
CA VAL A 86 -1.23 3.41 11.28
C VAL A 86 -0.12 4.05 10.43
N TYR A 87 0.27 5.29 10.71
CA TYR A 87 1.41 5.92 10.02
C TYR A 87 2.75 5.29 10.38
N TYR A 88 3.00 5.00 11.65
CA TYR A 88 4.23 4.32 12.05
C TYR A 88 4.34 2.93 11.42
N LEU A 89 3.24 2.17 11.42
CA LEU A 89 3.17 0.85 10.80
C LEU A 89 3.40 0.93 9.28
N ALA A 90 2.88 1.98 8.63
CA ALA A 90 3.16 2.22 7.22
C ALA A 90 4.66 2.42 6.97
N VAL A 91 5.33 3.30 7.72
CA VAL A 91 6.77 3.54 7.59
C VAL A 91 7.57 2.24 7.74
N VAL A 92 7.25 1.43 8.77
CA VAL A 92 7.89 0.13 8.98
C VAL A 92 7.65 -0.81 7.79
N ALA A 93 6.42 -0.88 7.28
CA ALA A 93 6.08 -1.70 6.12
C ALA A 93 6.86 -1.26 4.87
N PHE A 94 7.09 0.04 4.67
CA PHE A 94 7.91 0.54 3.57
C PHE A 94 9.39 0.21 3.73
N ILE A 95 9.94 0.26 4.95
CA ILE A 95 11.32 -0.17 5.19
C ILE A 95 11.48 -1.66 4.83
N VAL A 96 10.54 -2.50 5.29
CA VAL A 96 10.52 -3.94 4.94
C VAL A 96 10.40 -4.11 3.43
N TYR A 97 9.55 -3.33 2.78
CA TYR A 97 9.40 -3.34 1.33
C TYR A 97 10.72 -3.01 0.61
N TYR A 98 11.46 -1.98 1.03
CA TYR A 98 12.75 -1.64 0.41
C TYR A 98 13.77 -2.77 0.53
N ILE A 99 13.80 -3.44 1.68
CA ILE A 99 14.67 -4.60 1.90
C ILE A 99 14.28 -5.74 0.95
N VAL A 100 12.98 -6.06 0.86
CA VAL A 100 12.46 -7.11 -0.04
C VAL A 100 12.70 -6.77 -1.51
N ALA A 101 12.54 -5.51 -1.90
CA ALA A 101 12.80 -5.05 -3.26
C ALA A 101 14.29 -5.19 -3.62
N GLY A 102 15.20 -4.83 -2.70
CA GLY A 102 16.64 -5.04 -2.86
C GLY A 102 17.01 -6.51 -3.03
N ILE A 103 16.52 -7.38 -2.13
CA ILE A 103 16.76 -8.84 -2.22
C ILE A 103 16.21 -9.42 -3.53
N THR A 104 15.06 -8.94 -3.98
CA THR A 104 14.46 -9.38 -5.25
C THR A 104 15.31 -8.95 -6.44
N LEU A 105 15.81 -7.72 -6.44
CA LEU A 105 16.70 -7.23 -7.48
C LEU A 105 18.01 -8.03 -7.54
N ASP A 106 18.63 -8.28 -6.40
CA ASP A 106 19.87 -9.07 -6.30
C ASP A 106 19.67 -10.49 -6.82
N TYR A 107 18.54 -11.12 -6.46
CA TYR A 107 18.17 -12.43 -6.97
C TYR A 107 18.01 -12.43 -8.50
N VAL A 108 17.29 -11.44 -9.05
CA VAL A 108 17.08 -11.32 -10.49
C VAL A 108 18.40 -11.08 -11.20
N TYR A 109 19.26 -10.20 -10.68
CA TYR A 109 20.58 -9.93 -11.26
C TYR A 109 21.48 -11.18 -11.30
N ALA A 110 21.45 -12.01 -10.25
CA ALA A 110 22.27 -13.21 -10.18
C ALA A 110 21.82 -14.35 -11.11
N HIS A 111 20.57 -14.34 -11.57
CA HIS A 111 19.98 -15.47 -12.32
C HIS A 111 19.46 -15.07 -13.70
N ILE A 112 19.48 -13.79 -14.07
CA ILE A 112 19.04 -13.34 -15.39
C ILE A 112 19.99 -13.85 -16.47
N GLU A 113 19.42 -14.36 -17.56
CA GLU A 113 20.19 -14.83 -18.70
C GLU A 113 20.87 -13.64 -19.40
N PRO A 114 22.08 -13.83 -19.97
CA PRO A 114 22.82 -12.74 -20.62
C PRO A 114 22.02 -12.02 -21.72
N GLU A 115 21.13 -12.74 -22.39
CA GLU A 115 20.24 -12.25 -23.46
C GLU A 115 19.20 -11.24 -22.98
N TYR A 116 18.97 -11.13 -21.66
CA TYR A 116 18.00 -10.23 -21.05
C TYR A 116 18.61 -9.19 -20.10
N MET A 117 19.94 -9.08 -20.06
CA MET A 117 20.64 -8.11 -19.22
C MET A 117 20.30 -6.66 -19.56
N ASP A 118 20.00 -6.37 -20.83
CA ASP A 118 19.54 -5.06 -21.32
C ASP A 118 18.17 -4.65 -20.74
N LYS A 119 17.35 -5.63 -20.33
CA LYS A 119 16.02 -5.42 -19.73
C LYS A 119 16.06 -5.24 -18.21
N LEU A 120 17.21 -5.49 -17.56
CA LEU A 120 17.36 -5.35 -16.11
C LEU A 120 17.00 -3.94 -15.57
N PRO A 121 17.33 -2.82 -16.24
CA PRO A 121 16.89 -1.49 -15.81
C PRO A 121 15.37 -1.30 -15.86
N ALA A 122 14.66 -1.98 -16.77
CA ALA A 122 13.20 -1.93 -16.82
C ALA A 122 12.58 -2.70 -15.64
N LEU A 123 13.16 -3.85 -15.27
CA LEU A 123 12.74 -4.63 -14.11
C LEU A 123 12.98 -3.87 -12.81
N SER A 124 14.12 -3.21 -12.66
CA SER A 124 14.43 -2.38 -11.50
C SER A 124 13.47 -1.19 -11.40
N ARG A 125 13.16 -0.53 -12.51
CA ARG A 125 12.20 0.58 -12.54
C ARG A 125 10.81 0.18 -12.05
N ASN A 126 10.33 -1.01 -12.42
CA ASN A 126 9.06 -1.53 -11.88
C ASN A 126 9.17 -1.72 -10.36
N LEU A 127 10.23 -2.36 -9.88
CA LEU A 127 10.47 -2.52 -8.43
C LEU A 127 10.52 -1.19 -7.66
N TYR A 128 10.98 -0.08 -8.26
CA TYR A 128 11.04 1.22 -7.58
C TYR A 128 9.80 2.11 -7.82
N GLY A 129 8.74 1.58 -8.43
CA GLY A 129 7.47 2.29 -8.59
C GLY A 129 6.78 2.59 -7.25
N ALA A 130 6.61 1.59 -6.37
CA ALA A 130 5.92 1.80 -5.08
C ALA A 130 6.60 2.83 -4.14
N PRO A 131 7.94 2.93 -4.06
CA PRO A 131 8.67 4.01 -3.40
C PRO A 131 8.22 5.41 -3.82
N VAL A 132 7.97 5.62 -5.11
CA VAL A 132 7.49 6.92 -5.62
C VAL A 132 6.09 7.22 -5.10
N TYR A 133 5.19 6.23 -5.10
CA TYR A 133 3.86 6.37 -4.49
C TYR A 133 3.96 6.70 -3.00
N PHE A 134 4.89 6.08 -2.27
CA PHE A 134 5.12 6.38 -0.86
C PHE A 134 5.64 7.79 -0.62
N MET A 135 6.59 8.27 -1.44
CA MET A 135 7.07 9.64 -1.33
C MET A 135 5.95 10.64 -1.57
N VAL A 136 5.15 10.46 -2.63
CA VAL A 136 3.99 11.32 -2.90
C VAL A 136 3.00 11.27 -1.74
N PHE A 137 2.68 10.08 -1.22
CA PHE A 137 1.83 9.91 -0.05
C PHE A 137 2.37 10.66 1.18
N SER A 138 3.66 10.51 1.46
CA SER A 138 4.31 11.04 2.64
C SER A 138 4.49 12.55 2.63
N PHE A 139 4.75 13.15 1.46
CA PHE A 139 4.96 14.60 1.35
C PHE A 139 3.66 15.38 1.21
N PHE A 140 2.68 14.86 0.47
CA PHE A 140 1.45 15.61 0.19
C PHE A 140 0.32 15.30 1.17
N PHE A 141 0.16 14.03 1.55
CA PHE A 141 -1.04 13.59 2.26
C PHE A 141 -0.83 13.49 3.76
N ILE A 142 0.28 12.87 4.23
CA ILE A 142 0.57 12.73 5.66
C ILE A 142 0.53 14.07 6.42
N PRO A 143 1.16 15.17 5.94
CA PRO A 143 1.15 16.43 6.69
C PRO A 143 -0.25 17.02 6.79
N LYS A 144 -1.07 16.86 5.75
CA LYS A 144 -2.47 17.30 5.74
C LYS A 144 -3.29 16.49 6.75
N PHE A 145 -3.16 15.16 6.73
CA PHE A 145 -3.87 14.32 7.69
C PHE A 145 -3.47 14.62 9.13
N ILE A 146 -2.18 14.84 9.41
CA ILE A 146 -1.72 15.18 10.76
C ILE A 146 -2.34 16.51 11.20
N LYS A 147 -2.34 17.54 10.33
CA LYS A 147 -2.99 18.82 10.62
C LYS A 147 -4.49 18.68 10.89
N ASP A 148 -5.20 17.95 10.04
CA ASP A 148 -6.64 17.72 10.18
C ASP A 148 -6.96 16.91 11.45
N THR A 149 -6.12 15.93 11.78
CA THR A 149 -6.22 15.12 13.00
C THR A 149 -6.00 15.97 14.26
N ILE A 150 -5.02 16.87 14.26
CA ILE A 150 -4.77 17.80 15.38
C ILE A 150 -5.95 18.77 15.54
N LYS A 151 -6.54 19.24 14.43
CA LYS A 151 -7.73 20.10 14.46
C LYS A 151 -8.93 19.37 15.07
N LEU A 152 -9.21 18.14 14.62
CA LEU A 152 -10.27 17.29 15.18
C LEU A 152 -10.09 17.05 16.68
N LYS A 153 -8.85 16.84 17.14
CA LYS A 153 -8.54 16.72 18.56
C LYS A 153 -8.98 17.97 19.34
N LYS A 154 -8.58 19.16 18.87
CA LYS A 154 -8.93 20.42 19.53
C LYS A 154 -10.44 20.64 19.58
N GLU A 155 -11.15 20.31 18.49
CA GLU A 155 -12.62 20.40 18.43
C GLU A 155 -13.29 19.45 19.43
N GLN A 156 -12.77 18.22 19.59
CA GLN A 156 -13.26 17.26 20.59
C GLN A 156 -12.94 17.71 22.02
N ASP A 157 -11.73 18.21 22.30
CA ASP A 157 -11.34 18.71 23.62
C ASP A 157 -12.15 19.96 24.04
N LEU A 158 -12.66 20.75 23.08
CA LEU A 158 -13.50 21.94 23.32
C LEU A 158 -15.00 21.64 23.50
N THR A 159 -15.46 20.46 23.07
CA THR A 159 -16.88 20.05 23.13
C THR A 159 -17.20 19.16 24.33
N VAL A 160 -16.18 18.63 25.01
CA VAL A 160 -16.25 17.96 26.32
C VAL A 160 -16.11 19.00 27.43
#